data_AF-M1KIL1-F1
#
_entry.id   AF-M1KIL1-F1
#
_cell.length_a   1.000
_cell.length_b   1.000
_cell.length_c   1.000
_cell.angle_alpha   90.00
_cell.angle_beta   90.00
_cell.angle_gamma   90.00
#
_symmetry.space_group_name_H-M   'P 1'
#
loop_
_entity.id
_entity.type
_entity.pdbx_description
1 polymer ?
#
loop_
_entity_poly.entity_id
_entity_poly.type
_entity_poly.pdbx_seq_one_letter_code
_entity_poly.pdbx_strand_id
1 'polypeptide(L)'
;MLENVRTYLRIKPQAIPEDIVVGGDSVIVDGSSFCFDRVFRGSTQQEVFQEISKSLLVECMQGYNCTLFAYGQTGSGKTYTIQGNAHSIGIVQRSLSLLHRNADLRISLSFVEIYNETMLDLFDPEAILSIREDPLCGVVVDGLTIVDCNSYEKSMEMYSRGTRTRRTSSTSMNKESSRSHSVFTVYLKSSGEVMSRSSRVCFVDLAGSERLREREVEETKMKETANINKSLLYLGKVINKLSNGEEGHIGYRESKLTFLLKDSLGGNCKLTVIGNVSLESRSDSINTMNFLQRSKMIRNLAVVNSDVNGELEEVKSRLKTLDSENQSLKARIALIDSQIQEESRALPSYHYDIKRVKDAVDDIMSTVLDLGETVGRVSGVEFDKNRRLLLSIHECFMSMHRRQEDAESSTKRKRRDAKE
;
A
#
# COMPACT_ATOMS: atom_id res chain seq x y z
N MET A 1 20.23 14.53 19.22
CA MET A 1 19.62 15.28 20.34
C MET A 1 18.17 15.56 19.97
N LEU A 2 17.26 15.59 20.93
CA LEU A 2 15.88 16.03 20.65
C LEU A 2 15.91 17.51 20.27
N GLU A 3 15.32 17.85 19.13
CA GLU A 3 15.22 19.24 18.67
C GLU A 3 13.75 19.68 18.70
N ASN A 4 13.53 20.91 19.15
CA ASN A 4 12.22 21.55 19.10
C ASN A 4 11.93 22.01 17.66
N VAL A 5 10.65 22.00 17.30
CA VAL A 5 10.17 22.53 16.02
C VAL A 5 10.45 24.03 15.90
N ARG A 6 11.01 24.47 14.77
CA ARG A 6 11.18 25.90 14.47
C ARG A 6 9.88 26.48 13.96
N THR A 7 9.47 27.63 14.48
CA THR A 7 8.19 28.27 14.20
C THR A 7 8.37 29.71 13.76
N TYR A 8 7.73 30.07 12.66
CA TYR A 8 7.85 31.39 12.04
C TYR A 8 6.46 31.96 11.78
N LEU A 9 6.23 33.24 12.06
CA LEU A 9 4.97 33.89 11.72
C LEU A 9 5.20 34.83 10.53
N ARG A 10 4.37 34.75 9.50
CA ARG A 10 4.37 35.69 8.38
C ARG A 10 3.03 36.41 8.30
N ILE A 11 3.08 37.69 8.61
CA ILE A 11 1.92 38.58 8.55
C ILE A 11 1.77 39.08 7.11
N LYS A 12 0.60 38.86 6.52
CA LYS A 12 0.25 39.38 5.21
C LYS A 12 0.43 40.91 5.20
N PRO A 13 1.00 41.53 4.14
CA PRO A 13 1.14 42.98 4.08
C PRO A 13 -0.21 43.68 4.19
N GLN A 14 -0.42 44.42 5.29
CA GLN A 14 -1.62 45.21 5.56
C GLN A 14 -1.36 46.21 6.71
N ALA A 15 -2.31 47.12 6.93
CA ALA A 15 -2.29 47.97 8.12
C ALA A 15 -2.42 47.11 9.39
N ILE A 16 -1.60 47.42 10.39
CA ILE A 16 -1.67 46.75 11.69
C ILE A 16 -2.62 47.56 12.57
N PRO A 17 -3.68 46.93 13.12
CA PRO A 17 -4.54 47.58 14.12
C PRO A 17 -3.73 48.12 15.30
N GLU A 18 -4.10 49.28 15.84
CA GLU A 18 -3.35 49.96 16.92
C GLU A 18 -3.22 49.11 18.19
N ASP A 19 -4.18 48.20 18.41
CA ASP A 19 -4.22 47.28 19.55
C ASP A 19 -3.37 46.01 19.36
N ILE A 20 -2.68 45.87 18.22
CA ILE A 20 -1.77 44.76 17.94
C ILE A 20 -0.33 45.26 17.93
N VAL A 21 0.48 44.70 18.83
CA VAL A 21 1.91 45.00 18.91
C VAL A 21 2.70 43.88 18.24
N VAL A 22 3.52 44.22 17.24
CA VAL A 22 4.39 43.26 16.55
C VAL A 22 5.84 43.60 16.83
N GLY A 23 6.51 42.72 17.59
CA GLY A 23 7.95 42.72 17.81
C GLY A 23 8.71 41.89 16.77
N GLY A 24 10.02 41.74 16.95
CA GLY A 24 10.87 40.97 16.03
C GLY A 24 10.59 39.46 16.05
N ASP A 25 10.24 38.94 17.22
CA ASP A 25 9.99 37.51 17.49
C ASP A 25 8.64 37.27 18.16
N SER A 26 7.85 38.32 18.41
CA SER A 26 6.64 38.25 19.22
C SER A 26 5.49 39.09 18.66
N VAL A 27 4.27 38.67 18.95
CA VAL A 27 3.03 39.38 18.62
C VAL A 27 2.14 39.42 19.86
N ILE A 28 1.61 40.59 20.19
CA ILE A 28 0.60 40.77 21.24
C ILE A 28 -0.71 41.14 20.57
N VAL A 29 -1.76 40.36 20.84
CA VAL A 29 -3.13 40.59 20.36
C VAL A 29 -4.11 40.18 21.46
N ASP A 30 -5.15 40.98 21.69
CA ASP A 30 -6.18 40.75 22.72
C ASP A 30 -5.58 40.44 24.12
N GLY A 31 -4.48 41.13 24.48
CA GLY A 31 -3.77 40.92 25.73
C GLY A 31 -2.96 39.61 25.82
N SER A 32 -3.01 38.75 24.80
CA SER A 32 -2.24 37.51 24.72
C SER A 32 -0.92 37.74 23.99
N SER A 33 0.19 37.25 24.54
CA SER A 33 1.52 37.32 23.93
C SER A 33 1.89 35.99 23.27
N PHE A 34 2.34 36.06 22.02
CA PHE A 34 2.78 34.93 21.23
C PHE A 34 4.24 35.12 20.82
N CYS A 35 5.10 34.14 21.08
CA CYS A 35 6.52 34.17 20.72
C CYS A 35 6.87 33.06 19.72
N PHE A 36 7.66 33.42 18.72
CA PHE A 36 8.10 32.57 17.61
C PHE A 36 9.62 32.71 17.44
N ASP A 37 10.20 31.93 16.53
CA ASP A 37 11.63 32.06 16.22
C ASP A 37 11.90 33.33 15.38
N ARG A 38 10.91 33.77 14.59
CA ARG A 38 10.87 35.11 13.97
C ARG A 38 9.47 35.48 13.49
N VAL A 39 9.18 36.79 13.48
CA VAL A 39 7.98 37.36 12.85
C VAL A 39 8.38 38.16 11.60
N PHE A 40 7.79 37.82 10.47
CA PHE A 40 7.94 38.51 9.19
C PHE A 40 6.78 39.48 8.97
N ARG A 41 7.13 40.77 8.79
CA ARG A 41 6.19 41.85 8.45
C ARG A 41 6.68 42.54 7.19
N GLY A 42 5.86 42.53 6.14
CA GLY A 42 6.21 43.16 4.86
C GLY A 42 7.42 42.52 4.16
N SER A 43 7.88 41.35 4.63
CA SER A 43 9.10 40.72 4.14
C SER A 43 8.95 40.12 2.74
N THR A 44 9.99 40.27 1.95
CA THR A 44 10.07 39.73 0.59
C THR A 44 10.18 38.21 0.60
N GLN A 45 9.88 37.57 -0.53
CA GLN A 45 10.09 36.12 -0.69
C GLN A 45 11.55 35.70 -0.47
N GLN A 46 12.49 36.58 -0.83
CA GLN A 46 13.92 36.31 -0.68
C GLN A 46 14.35 36.31 0.78
N GLU A 47 13.90 37.29 1.57
CA GLU A 47 14.20 37.36 3.00
C GLU A 47 13.64 36.13 3.74
N VAL A 48 12.38 35.76 3.46
CA VAL A 48 11.76 34.57 4.06
C VAL A 48 12.53 33.30 3.68
N PHE A 49 12.95 33.16 2.43
CA PHE A 49 13.76 32.03 1.97
C PHE A 49 15.14 31.98 2.66
N GLN A 50 15.83 33.11 2.75
CA GLN A 50 17.16 33.20 3.35
C GLN A 50 17.14 32.81 4.83
N GLU A 51 16.11 33.22 5.55
CA GLU A 51 15.98 32.93 6.97
C GLU A 51 15.54 31.50 7.26
N ILE A 52 14.47 31.04 6.60
CA ILE A 52 13.83 29.76 6.93
C ILE A 52 14.50 28.61 6.18
N SER A 53 14.59 28.74 4.86
CA SER A 53 14.84 27.58 3.99
C SER A 53 16.34 27.33 3.80
N LYS A 54 17.20 28.35 3.87
CA LYS A 54 18.63 28.16 3.68
C LYS A 54 19.24 27.20 4.72
N SER A 55 18.92 27.39 6.00
CA SER A 55 19.38 26.51 7.08
C SER A 55 18.82 25.09 6.93
N LEU A 56 17.51 24.99 6.68
CA LEU A 56 16.81 23.73 6.45
C LEU A 56 17.40 22.93 5.29
N LEU A 57 17.74 23.59 4.17
CA LEU A 57 18.35 22.93 3.01
C LEU A 57 19.78 22.48 3.28
N VAL A 58 20.56 23.24 4.05
CA VAL A 58 21.90 22.82 4.48
C VAL A 58 21.83 21.58 5.35
N GLU A 59 20.91 21.55 6.31
CA GLU A 59 20.66 20.36 7.14
C GLU A 59 20.21 19.17 6.29
N CYS A 60 19.35 19.41 5.28
CA CYS A 60 18.92 18.37 4.35
C CYS A 60 20.09 17.79 3.55
N MET A 61 20.99 18.63 3.02
CA MET A 61 22.20 18.19 2.30
C MET A 61 23.18 17.42 3.21
N GLN A 62 23.15 17.64 4.52
CA GLN A 62 23.92 16.86 5.49
C GLN A 62 23.32 15.47 5.77
N GLY A 63 22.13 15.17 5.22
CA GLY A 63 21.46 13.88 5.33
C GLY A 63 20.27 13.85 6.31
N TYR A 64 19.85 14.99 6.87
CA TYR A 64 18.64 15.04 7.70
C TYR A 64 17.37 15.11 6.85
N ASN A 65 16.33 14.37 7.22
CA ASN A 65 15.00 14.63 6.67
C ASN A 65 14.50 15.98 7.18
N CYS A 66 13.88 16.76 6.31
CA CYS A 66 13.42 18.10 6.60
C CYS A 66 11.99 18.31 6.11
N THR A 67 11.22 19.15 6.81
CA THR A 67 9.86 19.48 6.40
C THR A 67 9.54 20.93 6.72
N LEU A 68 8.94 21.64 5.76
CA LEU A 68 8.41 22.99 5.93
C LEU A 68 6.89 22.99 5.75
N PHE A 69 6.15 23.33 6.79
CA PHE A 69 4.69 23.50 6.76
C PHE A 69 4.31 24.95 6.57
N ALA A 70 3.45 25.26 5.60
CA ALA A 70 2.68 26.50 5.59
C ALA A 70 1.26 26.25 6.14
N TYR A 71 0.90 26.96 7.21
CA TYR A 71 -0.38 26.80 7.91
C TYR A 71 -1.06 28.16 8.14
N GLY A 72 -2.39 28.16 8.21
CA GLY A 72 -3.22 29.35 8.45
C GLY A 72 -4.48 29.39 7.59
N GLN A 73 -5.28 30.44 7.74
CA GLN A 73 -6.56 30.56 7.03
C GLN A 73 -6.39 30.72 5.50
N THR A 74 -7.46 30.51 4.75
CA THR A 74 -7.53 30.84 3.33
C THR A 74 -7.27 32.33 3.11
N GLY A 75 -6.46 32.63 2.10
CA GLY A 75 -6.09 34.00 1.73
C GLY A 75 -5.02 34.66 2.61
N SER A 76 -4.48 33.97 3.62
CA SER A 76 -3.42 34.50 4.48
C SER A 76 -2.02 34.48 3.86
N GLY A 77 -1.83 33.73 2.76
CA GLY A 77 -0.57 33.72 2.00
C GLY A 77 0.26 32.43 2.12
N LYS A 78 -0.33 31.29 2.50
CA LYS A 78 0.32 29.96 2.49
C LYS A 78 0.93 29.61 1.12
N THR A 79 0.08 29.48 0.10
CA THR A 79 0.51 29.23 -1.28
C THR A 79 1.42 30.32 -1.83
N TYR A 80 1.20 31.59 -1.46
CA TYR A 80 2.13 32.67 -1.81
C TYR A 80 3.52 32.43 -1.20
N THR A 81 3.63 31.95 0.04
CA THR A 81 4.94 31.66 0.65
C THR A 81 5.62 30.46 -0.01
N ILE A 82 4.89 29.37 -0.25
CA ILE A 82 5.44 28.14 -0.81
C ILE A 82 5.76 28.29 -2.31
N GLN A 83 4.78 28.73 -3.11
CA GLN A 83 4.86 28.81 -4.58
C GLN A 83 5.17 30.23 -5.08
N GLY A 84 4.68 31.27 -4.40
CA GLY A 84 4.81 32.65 -4.88
C GLY A 84 3.88 32.97 -6.06
N ASN A 85 4.30 33.94 -6.87
CA ASN A 85 3.58 34.36 -8.07
C ASN A 85 4.56 34.65 -9.22
N ALA A 86 4.03 35.09 -10.37
CA ALA A 86 4.83 35.37 -11.57
C ALA A 86 5.95 36.40 -11.35
N HIS A 87 5.77 37.35 -10.44
CA HIS A 87 6.73 38.42 -10.16
C HIS A 87 7.66 38.09 -8.97
N SER A 88 7.30 37.10 -8.16
CA SER A 88 7.94 36.83 -6.87
C SER A 88 7.84 35.35 -6.54
N ILE A 89 8.82 34.59 -7.03
CA ILE A 89 8.93 33.15 -6.81
C ILE A 89 9.03 32.82 -5.31
N GLY A 90 8.37 31.74 -4.90
CA GLY A 90 8.30 31.27 -3.53
C GLY A 90 9.49 30.45 -3.09
N ILE A 91 9.33 29.80 -1.94
CA ILE A 91 10.36 28.98 -1.31
C ILE A 91 10.76 27.79 -2.18
N VAL A 92 9.81 27.12 -2.84
CA VAL A 92 10.11 25.88 -3.58
C VAL A 92 11.08 26.13 -4.73
N GLN A 93 10.81 27.12 -5.59
CA GLN A 93 11.65 27.43 -6.74
C GLN A 93 13.05 27.88 -6.31
N ARG A 94 13.13 28.70 -5.25
CA ARG A 94 14.41 29.15 -4.67
C ARG A 94 15.21 27.98 -4.08
N SER A 95 14.52 27.02 -3.46
CA SER A 95 15.12 25.81 -2.91
C SER A 95 15.69 24.93 -4.01
N LEU A 96 14.93 24.68 -5.08
CA LEU A 96 15.41 23.93 -6.24
C LEU A 96 16.65 24.61 -6.86
N SER A 97 16.63 25.93 -7.03
CA SER A 97 17.78 26.67 -7.54
C SER A 97 19.02 26.54 -6.66
N LEU A 98 18.87 26.52 -5.33
CA LEU A 98 19.99 26.34 -4.41
C LEU A 98 20.53 24.90 -4.45
N LEU A 99 19.65 23.91 -4.44
CA LEU A 99 20.02 22.49 -4.44
C LEU A 99 20.77 22.08 -5.70
N HIS A 100 20.31 22.54 -6.87
CA HIS A 100 20.96 22.25 -8.17
C HIS A 100 22.31 22.93 -8.37
N ARG A 101 22.72 23.85 -7.48
CA ARG A 101 24.11 24.38 -7.49
C ARG A 101 25.13 23.39 -6.95
N ASN A 102 24.67 22.33 -6.27
CA ASN A 102 25.53 21.31 -5.73
C ASN A 102 25.55 20.10 -6.69
N ALA A 103 26.65 19.94 -7.43
CA ALA A 103 26.79 18.91 -8.46
C ALA A 103 26.84 17.48 -7.89
N ASP A 104 27.14 17.32 -6.60
CA ASP A 104 27.25 16.01 -5.93
C ASP A 104 25.89 15.47 -5.47
N LEU A 105 24.79 16.21 -5.71
CA LEU A 105 23.44 15.82 -5.36
C LEU A 105 22.70 15.25 -6.56
N ARG A 106 22.20 14.02 -6.40
CA ARG A 106 21.14 13.49 -7.23
C ARG A 106 19.80 13.88 -6.64
N ILE A 107 18.95 14.49 -7.47
CA ILE A 107 17.68 15.06 -7.07
C ILE A 107 16.55 14.30 -7.76
N SER A 108 15.58 13.84 -6.97
CA SER A 108 14.34 13.26 -7.50
C SER A 108 13.14 13.98 -6.87
N LEU A 109 12.02 14.03 -7.58
CA LEU A 109 10.85 14.78 -7.17
C LEU A 109 9.62 13.87 -7.07
N SER A 110 8.74 14.14 -6.11
CA SER A 110 7.35 13.66 -6.12
C SER A 110 6.41 14.78 -5.70
N PHE A 111 5.16 14.75 -6.15
CA PHE A 111 4.18 15.77 -5.78
C PHE A 111 2.80 15.17 -5.56
N VAL A 112 2.33 15.22 -4.32
CA VAL A 112 1.04 14.65 -3.91
C VAL A 112 0.06 15.77 -3.57
N GLU A 113 -1.19 15.60 -3.99
CA GLU A 113 -2.34 16.34 -3.49
C GLU A 113 -3.19 15.42 -2.61
N ILE A 114 -3.62 15.91 -1.45
CA ILE A 114 -4.59 15.24 -0.59
C ILE A 114 -5.84 16.08 -0.54
N TYR A 115 -6.91 15.57 -1.13
CA TYR A 115 -8.22 16.21 -1.17
C TYR A 115 -9.29 15.19 -0.77
N ASN A 116 -10.16 15.56 0.17
CA ASN A 116 -11.26 14.70 0.62
C ASN A 116 -10.80 13.29 1.08
N GLU A 117 -9.64 13.20 1.76
CA GLU A 117 -8.98 11.93 2.17
C GLU A 117 -8.58 10.99 1.02
N THR A 118 -8.60 11.48 -0.23
CA THR A 118 -8.04 10.83 -1.40
C THR A 118 -6.68 11.44 -1.71
N MET A 119 -5.70 10.61 -2.07
CA MET A 119 -4.38 11.06 -2.53
C MET A 119 -4.33 10.99 -4.05
N LEU A 120 -3.82 12.06 -4.66
CA LEU A 120 -3.61 12.17 -6.10
C LEU A 120 -2.13 12.44 -6.37
N ASP A 121 -1.59 11.76 -7.37
CA ASP A 121 -0.26 12.08 -7.89
C ASP A 121 -0.38 13.22 -8.91
N LEU A 122 0.30 14.34 -8.64
CA LEU A 122 0.24 15.51 -9.50
C LEU A 122 1.15 15.39 -10.74
N PHE A 123 2.03 14.40 -10.79
CA PHE A 123 2.81 14.04 -11.97
C PHE A 123 2.09 13.02 -12.84
N ASP A 124 1.30 12.12 -12.25
CA ASP A 124 0.48 11.13 -12.95
C ASP A 124 -0.93 11.01 -12.35
N PRO A 125 -1.92 11.81 -12.82
CA PRO A 125 -3.27 11.83 -12.27
C PRO A 125 -4.04 10.51 -12.38
N GLU A 126 -3.59 9.58 -13.23
CA GLU A 126 -4.22 8.27 -13.41
C GLU A 126 -3.71 7.24 -12.40
N ALA A 127 -2.62 7.53 -11.68
CA ALA A 127 -2.01 6.63 -10.72
C ALA A 127 -2.93 6.40 -9.51
N ILE A 128 -3.10 5.13 -9.14
CA ILE A 128 -3.82 4.73 -7.93
C ILE A 128 -2.82 4.68 -6.76
N LEU A 129 -2.95 5.64 -5.84
CA LEU A 129 -2.05 5.72 -4.69
C LEU A 129 -2.61 5.01 -3.47
N SER A 130 -1.73 4.30 -2.74
CA SER A 130 -2.05 3.77 -1.42
C SER A 130 -0.93 4.06 -0.43
N ILE A 131 -1.28 4.45 0.80
CA ILE A 131 -0.31 4.77 1.86
C ILE A 131 -0.25 3.62 2.86
N ARG A 132 0.97 3.19 3.19
CA ARG A 132 1.24 2.14 4.16
C ARG A 132 2.46 2.48 4.99
N GLU A 133 2.67 1.67 6.03
CA GLU A 133 3.86 1.74 6.86
C GLU A 133 4.73 0.53 6.54
N ASP A 134 5.96 0.79 6.13
CA ASP A 134 7.00 -0.16 5.84
C ASP A 134 7.93 -0.28 7.06
N PRO A 135 8.28 -1.51 7.51
CA PRO A 135 9.13 -1.70 8.68
C PRO A 135 10.52 -1.06 8.58
N LEU A 136 11.04 -0.86 7.35
CA LEU A 136 12.38 -0.32 7.11
C LEU A 136 12.32 1.13 6.63
N CYS A 137 11.39 1.43 5.72
CA CYS A 137 11.32 2.72 5.05
C CYS A 137 10.41 3.73 5.78
N GLY A 138 9.69 3.31 6.83
CA GLY A 138 8.70 4.16 7.48
C GLY A 138 7.46 4.31 6.61
N VAL A 139 6.90 5.51 6.50
CA VAL A 139 5.67 5.72 5.72
C VAL A 139 5.99 5.77 4.22
N VAL A 140 5.34 4.90 3.45
CA VAL A 140 5.52 4.75 2.00
C VAL A 140 4.19 4.95 1.28
N VAL A 141 4.24 5.61 0.12
CA VAL A 141 3.11 5.74 -0.80
C VAL A 141 3.37 4.86 -2.01
N ASP A 142 2.66 3.73 -2.10
CA ASP A 142 2.71 2.85 -3.26
C ASP A 142 2.02 3.51 -4.45
N GLY A 143 2.60 3.31 -5.65
CA GLY A 143 2.11 3.90 -6.90
C GLY A 143 2.55 5.35 -7.13
N LEU A 144 3.28 5.97 -6.18
CA LEU A 144 3.73 7.36 -6.32
C LEU A 144 4.85 7.49 -7.35
N THR A 145 4.66 8.37 -8.32
CA THR A 145 5.66 8.71 -9.33
C THR A 145 6.80 9.51 -8.70
N ILE A 146 8.03 8.99 -8.83
CA ILE A 146 9.26 9.67 -8.45
C ILE A 146 10.06 9.94 -9.71
N VAL A 147 10.34 11.21 -10.00
CA VAL A 147 11.02 11.64 -11.23
C VAL A 147 12.42 12.15 -10.93
N ASP A 148 13.43 11.49 -11.47
CA ASP A 148 14.82 11.94 -11.41
C ASP A 148 15.01 13.22 -12.23
N CYS A 149 15.57 14.25 -11.61
CA CYS A 149 15.76 15.57 -12.20
C CYS A 149 17.24 15.95 -12.14
N ASN A 150 17.92 15.89 -13.29
CA ASN A 150 19.35 16.18 -13.41
C ASN A 150 19.66 17.66 -13.65
N SER A 151 18.65 18.53 -13.70
CA SER A 151 18.83 19.97 -13.83
C SER A 151 17.72 20.76 -13.14
N TYR A 152 18.01 22.04 -12.91
CA TYR A 152 17.04 23.00 -12.38
C TYR A 152 15.85 23.16 -13.32
N GLU A 153 16.08 23.21 -14.63
CA GLU A 153 15.06 23.39 -15.67
C GLU A 153 14.07 22.23 -15.65
N LYS A 154 14.55 20.97 -15.64
CA LYS A 154 13.69 19.77 -15.54
C LYS A 154 12.89 19.77 -14.23
N SER A 155 13.51 20.17 -13.12
CA SER A 155 12.82 20.26 -11.84
C SER A 155 11.69 21.30 -11.86
N MET A 156 11.95 22.46 -12.47
CA MET A 156 10.98 23.53 -12.64
C MET A 156 9.87 23.17 -13.61
N GLU A 157 10.16 22.43 -14.67
CA GLU A 157 9.16 21.87 -15.58
C GLU A 157 8.21 20.94 -14.82
N MET A 158 8.75 19.96 -14.09
CA MET A 158 7.95 19.01 -13.29
C MET A 158 7.12 19.73 -12.23
N TYR A 159 7.72 20.68 -11.50
CA TYR A 159 6.99 21.48 -10.52
C TYR A 159 5.86 22.29 -11.18
N SER A 160 6.12 22.91 -12.33
CA SER A 160 5.11 23.68 -13.09
C SER A 160 3.99 22.79 -13.60
N ARG A 161 4.30 21.58 -14.08
CA ARG A 161 3.31 20.57 -14.47
C ARG A 161 2.41 20.21 -13.29
N GLY A 162 2.98 19.83 -12.15
CA GLY A 162 2.20 19.45 -10.96
C GLY A 162 1.34 20.59 -10.42
N THR A 163 1.86 21.83 -10.39
CA THR A 163 1.04 23.00 -9.99
C THR A 163 -0.09 23.31 -10.98
N ARG A 164 0.09 23.00 -12.28
CA ARG A 164 -0.97 23.12 -13.28
C ARG A 164 -2.02 22.03 -13.11
N THR A 165 -1.62 20.78 -12.91
CA THR A 165 -2.53 19.65 -12.60
C THR A 165 -3.44 19.98 -11.42
N ARG A 166 -2.86 20.50 -10.34
CA ARG A 166 -3.61 20.97 -9.15
C ARG A 166 -4.60 22.10 -9.44
N ARG A 167 -4.30 22.98 -10.41
CA ARG A 167 -5.23 24.05 -10.82
C ARG A 167 -6.36 23.52 -11.69
N THR A 168 -6.06 22.56 -12.57
CA THR A 168 -7.08 21.97 -13.46
C THR A 168 -8.09 21.13 -12.70
N SER A 169 -7.67 20.41 -11.64
CA SER A 169 -8.60 19.77 -10.69
C SER A 169 -9.52 20.81 -10.03
N SER A 170 -8.95 21.97 -9.65
CA SER A 170 -9.71 23.08 -9.06
C SER A 170 -10.74 23.71 -10.00
N THR A 171 -10.49 23.78 -11.31
CA THR A 171 -11.42 24.47 -12.24
C THR A 171 -12.70 23.69 -12.54
N SER A 172 -12.80 22.42 -12.13
CA SER A 172 -13.95 21.56 -12.47
C SER A 172 -15.23 21.83 -11.67
N MET A 173 -15.22 22.54 -10.53
CA MET A 173 -16.46 23.06 -9.90
C MET A 173 -16.31 23.91 -8.62
N ASN A 174 -15.13 24.17 -8.04
CA ASN A 174 -15.00 24.96 -6.80
C ASN A 174 -13.60 25.58 -6.66
N LYS A 175 -13.46 26.66 -5.87
CA LYS A 175 -12.14 27.24 -5.52
C LYS A 175 -11.37 26.26 -4.60
N GLU A 176 -10.78 25.22 -5.18
CA GLU A 176 -10.36 23.98 -4.50
C GLU A 176 -8.96 24.05 -3.87
N SER A 177 -8.10 25.00 -4.28
CA SER A 177 -6.76 25.15 -3.69
C SER A 177 -6.75 25.53 -2.20
N SER A 178 -7.84 26.10 -1.68
CA SER A 178 -8.05 26.32 -0.24
C SER A 178 -8.50 25.07 0.52
N ARG A 179 -8.87 24.01 -0.18
CA ARG A 179 -9.52 22.80 0.35
C ARG A 179 -8.67 21.55 0.23
N SER A 180 -7.63 21.56 -0.60
CA SER A 180 -6.66 20.47 -0.70
C SER A 180 -5.32 20.81 -0.04
N HIS A 181 -4.64 19.78 0.46
CA HIS A 181 -3.26 19.87 0.91
C HIS A 181 -2.34 19.44 -0.22
N SER A 182 -1.18 20.06 -0.36
CA SER A 182 -0.17 19.59 -1.30
C SER A 182 1.16 19.36 -0.62
N VAL A 183 1.82 18.26 -0.97
CA VAL A 183 3.11 17.82 -0.43
C VAL A 183 4.07 17.64 -1.59
N PHE A 184 4.95 18.61 -1.79
CA PHE A 184 6.03 18.52 -2.77
C PHE A 184 7.29 18.03 -2.08
N THR A 185 7.80 16.88 -2.49
CA THR A 185 9.00 16.26 -1.89
C THR A 185 10.15 16.31 -2.86
N VAL A 186 11.29 16.79 -2.37
CA VAL A 186 12.58 16.73 -3.07
C VAL A 186 13.44 15.71 -2.33
N TYR A 187 13.74 14.60 -2.99
CA TYR A 187 14.66 13.58 -2.50
C TYR A 187 16.08 13.94 -2.90
N LEU A 188 17.00 13.88 -1.96
CA LEU A 188 18.43 14.12 -2.16
C LEU A 188 19.18 12.83 -1.92
N LYS A 189 20.05 12.46 -2.86
CA LYS A 189 21.05 11.41 -2.66
C LYS A 189 22.42 12.00 -2.96
N SER A 190 23.35 11.84 -2.04
CA SER A 190 24.76 12.18 -2.21
C SER A 190 25.60 10.93 -2.01
N SER A 191 26.50 10.65 -2.94
CA SER A 191 27.42 9.51 -2.86
C SER A 191 28.82 10.04 -2.62
N GLY A 192 29.34 9.87 -1.40
CA GLY A 192 30.78 9.99 -1.14
C GLY A 192 31.49 8.66 -1.40
N GLU A 193 32.82 8.68 -1.45
CA GLU A 193 33.62 7.45 -1.71
C GLU A 193 33.38 6.33 -0.70
N VAL A 194 33.10 6.68 0.58
CA VAL A 194 32.94 5.71 1.68
C VAL A 194 31.51 5.70 2.25
N MET A 195 30.81 6.83 2.16
CA MET A 195 29.51 7.02 2.79
C MET A 195 28.55 7.68 1.81
N SER A 196 27.39 7.06 1.65
CA SER A 196 26.27 7.67 0.93
C SER A 196 25.29 8.28 1.93
N ARG A 197 24.65 9.37 1.54
CA ARG A 197 23.61 10.03 2.33
C ARG A 197 22.35 10.11 1.51
N SER A 198 21.23 9.85 2.16
CA SER A 198 19.90 10.03 1.59
C SER A 198 19.09 10.96 2.50
N SER A 199 18.33 11.87 1.92
CA SER A 199 17.45 12.73 2.69
C SER A 199 16.30 13.21 1.82
N ARG A 200 15.32 13.84 2.46
CA ARG A 200 14.21 14.48 1.77
C ARG A 200 13.87 15.81 2.40
N VAL A 201 13.50 16.78 1.58
CA VAL A 201 12.81 17.99 2.02
C VAL A 201 11.38 17.99 1.49
N CYS A 202 10.42 18.08 2.40
CA CYS A 202 9.00 18.19 2.08
C CYS A 202 8.53 19.64 2.25
N PHE A 203 7.95 20.21 1.20
CA PHE A 203 7.26 21.50 1.24
C PHE A 203 5.76 21.25 1.24
N VAL A 204 5.11 21.62 2.34
CA VAL A 204 3.68 21.35 2.54
C VAL A 204 2.90 22.65 2.51
N ASP A 205 1.97 22.75 1.57
CA ASP A 205 0.96 23.82 1.49
C ASP A 205 -0.39 23.24 1.93
N LEU A 206 -0.78 23.53 3.16
CA LEU A 206 -2.00 23.00 3.76
C LEU A 206 -3.24 23.76 3.26
N ALA A 207 -4.41 23.12 3.39
CA ALA A 207 -5.71 23.75 3.22
C ALA A 207 -5.92 24.89 4.24
N GLY A 208 -6.96 25.71 4.02
CA GLY A 208 -7.39 26.74 4.97
C GLY A 208 -7.77 26.16 6.34
N SER A 209 -7.27 26.78 7.42
CA SER A 209 -7.56 26.37 8.79
C SER A 209 -8.87 26.94 9.36
N GLU A 210 -9.54 27.82 8.62
CA GLU A 210 -10.78 28.43 9.05
C GLU A 210 -11.91 27.40 9.18
N ARG A 211 -12.77 27.60 10.18
CA ARG A 211 -14.00 26.82 10.30
C ARG A 211 -15.00 27.35 9.27
N LEU A 212 -15.46 26.48 8.38
CA LEU A 212 -16.58 26.80 7.50
C LEU A 212 -17.81 27.07 8.38
N ARG A 213 -18.33 28.31 8.32
CA ARG A 213 -19.56 28.70 9.02
C ARG A 213 -20.73 27.93 8.37
N GLU A 214 -21.60 27.34 9.18
CA GLU A 214 -22.68 26.41 8.79
C GLU A 214 -23.75 26.98 7.82
N ARG A 215 -23.61 28.19 7.27
CA ARG A 215 -24.70 28.91 6.58
C ARG A 215 -24.84 28.66 5.07
N GLU A 216 -23.97 27.89 4.41
CA GLU A 216 -24.01 27.77 2.93
C GLU A 216 -23.66 26.38 2.40
N VAL A 217 -24.33 25.32 2.88
CA VAL A 217 -23.96 23.97 2.47
C VAL A 217 -25.19 23.10 2.19
N GLU A 218 -25.53 22.94 0.91
CA GLU A 218 -26.34 21.82 0.40
C GLU A 218 -25.69 20.48 0.80
N GLU A 219 -26.48 19.42 1.03
CA GLU A 219 -26.06 18.13 1.61
C GLU A 219 -24.81 17.48 0.98
N THR A 220 -24.55 17.70 -0.32
CA THR A 220 -23.35 17.16 -1.02
C THR A 220 -22.06 17.87 -0.63
N LYS A 221 -22.10 19.19 -0.42
CA LYS A 221 -20.95 19.97 0.08
C LYS A 221 -20.68 19.71 1.56
N MET A 222 -21.63 19.14 2.32
CA MET A 222 -21.44 18.84 3.75
C MET A 222 -20.43 17.72 3.97
N LYS A 223 -20.47 16.65 3.16
CA LYS A 223 -19.49 15.54 3.24
C LYS A 223 -18.08 16.00 2.85
N GLU A 224 -17.95 16.79 1.80
CA GLU A 224 -16.68 17.43 1.38
C GLU A 224 -16.13 18.33 2.51
N THR A 225 -16.99 19.20 3.06
CA THR A 225 -16.66 20.12 4.17
C THR A 225 -16.23 19.36 5.43
N ALA A 226 -16.88 18.25 5.77
CA ALA A 226 -16.51 17.40 6.90
C ALA A 226 -15.11 16.79 6.71
N ASN A 227 -14.78 16.33 5.50
CA ASN A 227 -13.52 15.63 5.22
C ASN A 227 -12.31 16.57 5.05
N ILE A 228 -12.49 17.80 4.57
CA ILE A 228 -11.39 18.79 4.57
C ILE A 228 -11.00 19.13 6.01
N ASN A 229 -12.00 19.40 6.85
CA ASN A 229 -11.79 19.65 8.27
C ASN A 229 -11.26 18.41 8.99
N LYS A 230 -11.57 17.19 8.52
CA LYS A 230 -11.07 15.94 9.09
C LYS A 230 -9.53 15.91 9.15
N SER A 231 -8.88 16.16 8.02
CA SER A 231 -7.40 16.15 7.94
C SER A 231 -6.74 17.16 8.90
N LEU A 232 -7.23 18.41 8.95
CA LEU A 232 -6.71 19.44 9.85
C LEU A 232 -7.10 19.23 11.31
N LEU A 233 -8.27 18.64 11.59
CA LEU A 233 -8.69 18.24 12.92
C LEU A 233 -7.74 17.19 13.50
N TYR A 234 -7.45 16.13 12.73
CA TYR A 234 -6.53 15.09 13.17
C TYR A 234 -5.09 15.59 13.26
N LEU A 235 -4.66 16.49 12.36
CA LEU A 235 -3.39 17.19 12.51
C LEU A 235 -3.32 17.95 13.83
N GLY A 236 -4.37 18.70 14.19
CA GLY A 236 -4.47 19.40 15.47
C GLY A 236 -4.45 18.45 16.67
N LYS A 237 -5.13 17.31 16.61
CA LYS A 237 -5.11 16.27 17.65
C LYS A 237 -3.71 15.69 17.85
N VAL A 238 -3.03 15.33 16.76
CA VAL A 238 -1.65 14.81 16.78
C VAL A 238 -0.70 15.83 17.41
N ILE A 239 -0.77 17.09 16.98
CA ILE A 239 0.08 18.17 17.52
C ILE A 239 -0.19 18.40 19.01
N ASN A 240 -1.46 18.45 19.43
CA ASN A 240 -1.81 18.63 20.83
C ASN A 240 -1.23 17.50 21.69
N LYS A 241 -1.43 16.24 21.27
CA LYS A 241 -0.94 15.07 21.99
C LYS A 241 0.58 15.05 22.10
N LEU A 242 1.28 15.34 20.99
CA LEU A 242 2.74 15.45 20.97
C LEU A 242 3.26 16.61 21.83
N SER A 243 2.59 17.76 21.78
CA SER A 243 3.00 18.97 22.52
C SER A 243 2.86 18.82 24.03
N ASN A 244 1.89 18.03 24.48
CA ASN A 244 1.68 17.73 25.90
C ASN A 244 2.63 16.64 26.42
N GLY A 245 3.41 15.99 25.54
CA GLY A 245 4.22 14.83 25.91
C GLY A 245 3.37 13.66 26.41
N GLU A 246 2.12 13.56 25.97
CA GLU A 246 1.21 12.48 26.38
C GLU A 246 1.75 11.14 25.89
N GLU A 247 1.95 10.22 26.82
CA GLU A 247 2.36 8.85 26.52
C GLU A 247 1.22 8.07 25.85
N GLY A 248 1.59 7.09 25.02
CA GLY A 248 0.66 6.16 24.37
C GLY A 248 0.43 6.43 22.88
N HIS A 249 -0.53 5.73 22.30
CA HIS A 249 -0.74 5.67 20.85
C HIS A 249 -1.14 7.02 20.26
N ILE A 250 -0.42 7.48 19.23
CA ILE A 250 -0.75 8.68 18.45
C ILE A 250 -1.49 8.26 17.17
N GLY A 251 -2.68 8.83 16.95
CA GLY A 251 -3.59 8.49 15.86
C GLY A 251 -3.18 8.97 14.46
N TYR A 252 -1.93 8.75 14.03
CA TYR A 252 -1.47 9.21 12.70
C TYR A 252 -2.31 8.65 11.54
N ARG A 253 -2.88 7.45 11.70
CA ARG A 253 -3.67 6.75 10.67
C ARG A 253 -5.08 7.30 10.49
N GLU A 254 -5.53 8.23 11.33
CA GLU A 254 -6.90 8.78 11.27
C GLU A 254 -7.13 9.72 10.07
N SER A 255 -6.06 10.27 9.49
CA SER A 255 -6.09 10.98 8.20
C SER A 255 -4.89 10.61 7.33
N LYS A 256 -5.06 10.65 6.00
CA LYS A 256 -3.96 10.43 5.05
C LYS A 256 -2.84 11.45 5.22
N LEU A 257 -3.19 12.70 5.55
CA LEU A 257 -2.24 13.78 5.80
C LEU A 257 -1.35 13.49 7.01
N THR A 258 -1.95 13.18 8.17
CA THR A 258 -1.19 12.86 9.38
C THR A 258 -0.39 11.58 9.23
N PHE A 259 -0.86 10.63 8.42
CA PHE A 259 -0.12 9.40 8.17
C PHE A 259 1.10 9.69 7.31
N LEU A 260 0.96 10.45 6.21
CA LEU A 260 2.06 10.87 5.35
C LEU A 260 3.12 11.70 6.10
N LEU A 261 2.68 12.50 7.07
CA LEU A 261 3.53 13.40 7.86
C LEU A 261 3.99 12.80 9.20
N LYS A 262 3.79 11.49 9.41
CA LYS A 262 4.15 10.80 10.65
C LYS A 262 5.61 11.08 11.07
N ASP A 263 6.55 10.92 10.14
CA ASP A 263 7.97 11.17 10.42
C ASP A 263 8.27 12.64 10.74
N SER A 264 7.51 13.56 10.14
CA SER A 264 7.65 15.00 10.35
C SER A 264 7.16 15.43 11.74
N LEU A 265 6.22 14.70 12.34
CA LEU A 265 5.55 15.03 13.59
C LEU A 265 5.96 14.05 14.70
N GLY A 266 7.04 14.34 15.42
CA GLY A 266 7.57 13.49 16.50
C GLY A 266 8.50 12.36 16.04
N GLY A 267 8.88 12.33 14.76
CA GLY A 267 9.73 11.29 14.18
C GLY A 267 11.12 11.77 13.76
N ASN A 268 11.70 11.06 12.78
CA ASN A 268 13.01 11.38 12.19
C ASN A 268 12.90 12.48 11.13
N CYS A 269 12.76 13.72 11.60
CA CYS A 269 12.70 14.89 10.72
C CYS A 269 13.02 16.18 11.48
N LYS A 270 13.68 17.13 10.84
CA LYS A 270 13.71 18.54 11.26
C LYS A 270 12.47 19.24 10.72
N LEU A 271 11.54 19.56 11.61
CA LEU A 271 10.29 20.22 11.26
C LEU A 271 10.40 21.72 11.48
N THR A 272 9.97 22.46 10.46
CA THR A 272 9.78 23.91 10.49
C THR A 272 8.34 24.24 10.10
N VAL A 273 7.69 25.13 10.84
CA VAL A 273 6.31 25.56 10.58
C VAL A 273 6.29 27.07 10.37
N ILE A 274 5.77 27.52 9.22
CA ILE A 274 5.44 28.92 8.97
C ILE A 274 3.93 29.14 9.03
N GLY A 275 3.50 29.96 9.98
CA GLY A 275 2.13 30.41 10.13
C GLY A 275 1.89 31.66 9.30
N ASN A 276 0.97 31.60 8.35
CA ASN A 276 0.55 32.74 7.55
C ASN A 276 -0.76 33.30 8.11
N VAL A 277 -0.76 34.60 8.45
CA VAL A 277 -1.91 35.26 9.09
C VAL A 277 -2.32 36.53 8.35
N SER A 278 -3.62 36.84 8.41
CA SER A 278 -4.19 38.14 8.04
C SER A 278 -4.81 38.75 9.29
N LEU A 279 -4.32 39.91 9.73
CA LEU A 279 -4.84 40.58 10.93
C LEU A 279 -6.28 41.10 10.76
N GLU A 280 -6.88 40.98 9.56
CA GLU A 280 -8.30 41.29 9.32
C GLU A 280 -9.21 40.23 9.97
N SER A 281 -8.79 38.96 9.98
CA SER A 281 -9.50 37.89 10.70
C SER A 281 -8.72 37.54 11.96
N ARG A 282 -9.03 38.29 13.03
CA ARG A 282 -8.33 38.18 14.31
C ARG A 282 -8.44 36.79 14.93
N SER A 283 -9.65 36.21 14.94
CA SER A 283 -9.89 34.88 15.50
C SER A 283 -9.07 33.79 14.81
N ASP A 284 -8.99 33.82 13.48
CA ASP A 284 -8.25 32.81 12.72
C ASP A 284 -6.73 33.00 12.87
N SER A 285 -6.28 34.25 12.99
CA SER A 285 -4.90 34.58 13.30
C SER A 285 -4.49 34.07 14.68
N ILE A 286 -5.32 34.25 15.70
CA ILE A 286 -5.09 33.72 17.06
C ILE A 286 -5.06 32.19 17.03
N ASN A 287 -5.97 31.54 16.31
CA ASN A 287 -5.96 30.08 16.14
C ASN A 287 -4.66 29.59 15.50
N THR A 288 -4.19 30.29 14.46
CA THR A 288 -2.91 30.01 13.79
C THR A 288 -1.74 30.18 14.75
N MET A 289 -1.69 31.27 15.52
CA MET A 289 -0.62 31.52 16.49
C MET A 289 -0.58 30.47 17.61
N ASN A 290 -1.74 30.06 18.14
CA ASN A 290 -1.84 28.96 19.10
C ASN A 290 -1.34 27.63 18.52
N PHE A 291 -1.69 27.33 17.26
CA PHE A 291 -1.20 26.12 16.58
C PHE A 291 0.33 26.12 16.49
N LEU A 292 0.95 27.26 16.15
CA LEU A 292 2.40 27.39 16.09
C LEU A 292 3.03 27.20 17.48
N GLN A 293 2.51 27.83 18.53
CA GLN A 293 3.02 27.66 19.88
C GLN A 293 3.00 26.19 20.33
N ARG A 294 1.91 25.46 20.06
CA ARG A 294 1.85 24.03 20.37
C ARG A 294 2.83 23.22 19.52
N SER A 295 2.95 23.54 18.24
CA SER A 295 3.91 22.89 17.34
C SER A 295 5.34 23.06 17.85
N LYS A 296 5.71 24.24 18.37
CA LYS A 296 7.03 24.53 18.94
C LYS A 296 7.43 23.59 20.09
N MET A 297 6.44 23.06 20.81
CA MET A 297 6.65 22.16 21.95
C MET A 297 6.87 20.69 21.54
N ILE A 298 6.64 20.35 20.27
CA ILE A 298 6.90 19.00 19.75
C ILE A 298 8.41 18.77 19.72
N ARG A 299 8.83 17.58 20.17
CA ARG A 299 10.22 17.13 20.12
C ARG A 299 10.39 16.08 19.04
N ASN A 300 11.23 16.38 18.05
CA ASN A 300 11.59 15.42 17.02
C ASN A 300 12.97 14.81 17.30
N LEU A 301 13.16 13.56 16.86
CA LEU A 301 14.45 12.87 16.92
C LEU A 301 15.05 12.80 15.51
N ALA A 302 15.58 13.93 15.04
CA ALA A 302 16.23 14.00 13.73
C ALA A 302 17.58 13.28 13.75
N VAL A 303 17.80 12.38 12.80
CA VAL A 303 19.02 11.60 12.60
C VAL A 303 19.51 11.78 11.18
N VAL A 304 20.84 11.79 10.99
CA VAL A 304 21.46 11.77 9.66
C VAL A 304 21.23 10.41 9.03
N ASN A 305 20.56 10.36 7.88
CA ASN A 305 20.39 9.11 7.15
C ASN A 305 21.59 8.91 6.22
N SER A 306 22.55 8.13 6.71
CA SER A 306 23.74 7.71 5.99
C SER A 306 23.82 6.20 5.92
N ASP A 307 24.33 5.70 4.80
CA ASP A 307 24.67 4.30 4.60
C ASP A 307 26.17 4.18 4.34
N VAL A 308 26.84 3.36 5.14
CA VAL A 308 28.29 3.12 5.06
C VAL A 308 28.48 1.89 4.19
N ASN A 309 29.30 2.00 3.14
CA ASN A 309 29.60 0.91 2.20
C ASN A 309 28.39 0.30 1.43
N GLY A 310 27.19 0.88 1.51
CA GLY A 310 26.02 0.36 0.78
C GLY A 310 25.35 -0.84 1.43
N GLU A 311 25.71 -1.17 2.67
CA GLU A 311 25.19 -2.34 3.40
C GLU A 311 23.67 -2.27 3.56
N LEU A 312 23.11 -1.08 3.82
CA LEU A 312 21.67 -0.93 3.98
C LEU A 312 20.93 -1.19 2.67
N GLU A 313 21.44 -0.71 1.54
CA GLU A 313 20.83 -0.98 0.24
C GLU A 313 20.95 -2.45 -0.18
N GLU A 314 22.07 -3.11 0.14
CA GLU A 314 22.21 -4.56 -0.06
C GLU A 314 21.19 -5.35 0.77
N VAL A 315 21.06 -5.01 2.06
CA VAL A 315 20.10 -5.64 2.97
C VAL A 315 18.66 -5.42 2.51
N LYS A 316 18.30 -4.19 2.09
CA LYS A 316 16.97 -3.89 1.54
C LYS A 316 16.69 -4.68 0.27
N SER A 317 17.66 -4.77 -0.63
CA SER A 317 17.52 -5.54 -1.87
C SER A 317 17.29 -7.03 -1.56
N ARG A 318 18.08 -7.59 -0.65
CA ARG A 318 17.95 -8.98 -0.21
C ARG A 318 16.61 -9.26 0.47
N LEU A 319 16.13 -8.35 1.31
CA LEU A 319 14.81 -8.46 1.94
C LEU A 319 13.68 -8.41 0.92
N LYS A 320 13.76 -7.54 -0.09
CA LYS A 320 12.76 -7.48 -1.17
C LYS A 320 12.70 -8.80 -1.95
N THR A 321 13.85 -9.38 -2.26
CA THR A 321 13.91 -10.71 -2.90
C THR A 321 13.27 -11.77 -2.01
N LEU A 322 13.67 -11.84 -0.73
CA LEU A 322 13.13 -12.82 0.22
C LEU A 322 11.63 -12.65 0.46
N ASP A 323 11.11 -11.42 0.46
CA ASP A 323 9.67 -11.19 0.64
C ASP A 323 8.89 -11.63 -0.60
N SER A 324 9.42 -11.39 -1.81
CA SER A 324 8.84 -11.89 -3.05
C SER A 324 8.83 -13.42 -3.12
N GLU A 325 9.91 -14.08 -2.66
CA GLU A 325 10.00 -15.53 -2.55
C GLU A 325 8.98 -16.07 -1.53
N ASN A 326 8.87 -15.42 -0.36
CA ASN A 326 7.88 -15.79 0.65
C ASN A 326 6.44 -15.67 0.14
N GLN A 327 6.11 -14.61 -0.61
CA GLN A 327 4.79 -14.46 -1.21
C GLN A 327 4.50 -15.57 -2.23
N SER A 328 5.49 -15.92 -3.07
CA SER A 328 5.37 -17.03 -4.01
C SER A 328 5.18 -18.38 -3.31
N LEU A 329 5.96 -18.65 -2.26
CA LEU A 329 5.84 -19.87 -1.47
C LEU A 329 4.48 -19.95 -0.77
N LYS A 330 3.99 -18.86 -0.18
CA LYS A 330 2.64 -18.80 0.42
C LYS A 330 1.54 -19.09 -0.61
N ALA A 331 1.65 -18.54 -1.81
CA ALA A 331 0.69 -18.82 -2.89
C ALA A 331 0.72 -20.29 -3.31
N ARG A 332 1.92 -20.90 -3.39
CA ARG A 332 2.07 -22.34 -3.68
C ARG A 332 1.49 -23.22 -2.58
N ILE A 333 1.72 -22.89 -1.31
CA ILE A 333 1.15 -23.61 -0.17
C ILE A 333 -0.37 -23.57 -0.23
N ALA A 334 -0.97 -22.39 -0.46
CA ALA A 334 -2.42 -22.25 -0.57
C ALA A 334 -3.02 -23.11 -1.71
N LEU A 335 -2.29 -23.25 -2.82
CA LEU A 335 -2.72 -24.08 -3.94
C LEU A 335 -2.65 -25.58 -3.61
N ILE A 336 -1.58 -26.01 -2.94
CA ILE A 336 -1.45 -27.40 -2.46
C ILE A 336 -2.53 -27.72 -1.41
N ASP A 337 -2.81 -26.80 -0.49
CA ASP A 337 -3.86 -26.97 0.52
C ASP A 337 -5.24 -27.13 -0.14
N SER A 338 -5.50 -26.38 -1.22
CA SER A 338 -6.73 -26.56 -2.00
C SER A 338 -6.80 -27.95 -2.66
N GLN A 339 -5.70 -28.44 -3.22
CA GLN A 339 -5.64 -29.78 -3.83
C GLN A 339 -5.85 -30.88 -2.78
N ILE A 340 -5.21 -30.76 -1.61
CA ILE A 340 -5.39 -31.69 -0.49
C ILE A 340 -6.85 -31.69 -0.03
N GLN A 341 -7.52 -30.53 0.02
CA GLN A 341 -8.94 -30.47 0.36
C GLN A 341 -9.83 -31.16 -0.68
N GLU A 342 -9.53 -31.03 -1.97
CA GLU A 342 -10.26 -31.72 -3.04
C GLU A 342 -10.08 -33.25 -2.95
N GLU A 343 -8.85 -33.73 -2.78
CA GLU A 343 -8.58 -35.16 -2.59
C GLU A 343 -9.23 -35.70 -1.30
N SER A 344 -9.20 -34.93 -0.22
CA SER A 344 -9.86 -35.28 1.04
C SER A 344 -11.38 -35.36 0.92
N ARG A 345 -12.00 -34.59 0.01
CA ARG A 345 -13.44 -34.70 -0.30
C ARG A 345 -13.77 -35.93 -1.14
N ALA A 346 -12.83 -36.43 -1.94
CA ALA A 346 -13.00 -37.65 -2.72
C ALA A 346 -12.78 -38.93 -1.89
N LEU A 347 -12.02 -38.85 -0.80
CA LEU A 347 -11.71 -39.98 0.10
C LEU A 347 -12.93 -40.79 0.58
N PRO A 348 -14.06 -40.18 1.00
CA PRO A 348 -15.27 -40.91 1.39
C PRO A 348 -15.89 -41.73 0.25
N SER A 349 -15.83 -41.24 -0.99
CA SER A 349 -16.31 -41.97 -2.17
C SER A 349 -15.45 -43.20 -2.43
N TYR A 350 -14.11 -43.03 -2.40
CA TYR A 350 -13.20 -44.16 -2.55
C TYR A 350 -13.37 -45.19 -1.44
N HIS A 351 -13.60 -44.74 -0.19
CA HIS A 351 -13.87 -45.65 0.92
C HIS A 351 -15.19 -46.42 0.72
N TYR A 352 -16.23 -45.77 0.20
CA TYR A 352 -17.48 -46.43 -0.17
C TYR A 352 -17.30 -47.47 -1.27
N ASP A 353 -16.55 -47.13 -2.33
CA ASP A 353 -16.27 -48.04 -3.45
C ASP A 353 -15.43 -49.25 -3.00
N ILE A 354 -14.39 -49.04 -2.18
CA ILE A 354 -13.58 -50.12 -1.59
C ILE A 354 -14.46 -51.04 -0.73
N LYS A 355 -15.34 -50.46 0.10
CA LYS A 355 -16.27 -51.24 0.91
C LYS A 355 -17.20 -52.08 0.05
N ARG A 356 -17.75 -51.52 -1.03
CA ARG A 356 -18.63 -52.24 -1.96
C ARG A 356 -17.93 -53.39 -2.66
N VAL A 357 -16.67 -53.20 -3.06
CA VAL A 357 -15.84 -54.27 -3.64
C VAL A 357 -15.55 -55.35 -2.61
N LYS A 358 -15.23 -54.97 -1.36
CA LYS A 358 -15.01 -55.91 -0.28
C LYS A 358 -16.25 -56.76 0.00
N ASP A 359 -17.42 -56.13 0.13
CA ASP A 359 -18.69 -56.81 0.36
C ASP A 359 -18.99 -57.81 -0.78
N ALA A 360 -18.74 -57.42 -2.04
CA ALA A 360 -18.90 -58.32 -3.19
C ALA A 360 -17.90 -59.49 -3.19
N VAL A 361 -16.66 -59.27 -2.72
CA VAL A 361 -15.66 -60.34 -2.56
C VAL A 361 -16.08 -61.31 -1.45
N ASP A 362 -16.61 -60.80 -0.34
CA ASP A 362 -17.12 -61.62 0.77
C ASP A 362 -18.32 -62.48 0.33
N ASP A 363 -19.24 -61.92 -0.48
CA ASP A 363 -20.36 -62.67 -1.08
C ASP A 363 -19.87 -63.80 -2.02
N ILE A 364 -18.88 -63.50 -2.88
CA ILE A 364 -18.26 -64.51 -3.76
C ILE A 364 -17.62 -65.61 -2.92
N MET A 365 -16.87 -65.26 -1.87
CA MET A 365 -16.25 -66.22 -0.96
C MET A 365 -17.28 -67.11 -0.28
N SER A 366 -18.39 -66.56 0.20
CA SER A 366 -19.50 -67.34 0.77
C SER A 366 -20.08 -68.32 -0.25
N THR A 367 -20.30 -67.84 -1.48
CA THR A 367 -20.82 -68.68 -2.56
C THR A 367 -19.87 -69.83 -2.92
N VAL A 368 -18.56 -69.57 -2.93
CA VAL A 368 -17.52 -70.59 -3.16
C VAL A 368 -17.50 -71.62 -2.03
N LEU A 369 -17.66 -71.19 -0.78
CA LEU A 369 -17.74 -72.10 0.38
C LEU A 369 -19.00 -72.99 0.31
N ASP A 370 -20.16 -72.43 -0.03
CA ASP A 370 -21.41 -73.17 -0.22
C ASP A 370 -21.32 -74.17 -1.40
N LEU A 371 -20.65 -73.77 -2.48
CA LEU A 371 -20.30 -74.65 -3.60
C LEU A 371 -19.38 -75.79 -3.14
N GLY A 372 -18.38 -75.48 -2.30
CA GLY A 372 -17.51 -76.48 -1.68
C GLY A 372 -18.28 -77.48 -0.83
N GLU A 373 -19.23 -77.01 -0.01
CA GLU A 373 -20.10 -77.88 0.78
C GLU A 373 -21.03 -78.74 -0.08
N THR A 374 -21.64 -78.18 -1.12
CA THR A 374 -22.51 -78.95 -2.03
C THR A 374 -21.72 -79.99 -2.82
N VAL A 375 -20.52 -79.66 -3.30
CA VAL A 375 -19.58 -80.63 -3.89
C VAL A 375 -19.19 -81.71 -2.86
N GLY A 376 -19.00 -81.34 -1.59
CA GLY A 376 -18.75 -82.29 -0.50
C GLY A 376 -19.93 -83.20 -0.16
N ARG A 377 -21.17 -82.73 -0.30
CA ARG A 377 -22.41 -83.52 -0.11
C ARG A 377 -22.69 -84.47 -1.27
N VAL A 378 -22.22 -84.16 -2.47
CA VAL A 378 -22.12 -85.13 -3.58
C VAL A 378 -20.96 -86.08 -3.31
N SER A 379 -21.11 -86.91 -2.27
CA SER A 379 -20.15 -87.96 -1.97
C SER A 379 -20.10 -88.99 -3.10
N GLY A 380 -18.89 -89.50 -3.39
CA GLY A 380 -18.52 -90.19 -4.62
C GLY A 380 -19.30 -91.46 -5.02
N VAL A 381 -20.23 -91.95 -4.21
CA VAL A 381 -20.99 -93.18 -4.51
C VAL A 381 -22.09 -92.95 -5.56
N GLU A 382 -22.75 -91.80 -5.55
CA GLU A 382 -23.83 -91.48 -6.50
C GLU A 382 -23.27 -90.98 -7.84
N PHE A 383 -22.14 -90.26 -7.79
CA PHE A 383 -21.39 -89.83 -8.96
C PHE A 383 -20.82 -91.02 -9.74
N ASP A 384 -20.26 -92.04 -9.08
CA ASP A 384 -19.70 -93.22 -9.75
C ASP A 384 -20.78 -94.17 -10.33
N LYS A 385 -21.99 -94.19 -9.76
CA LYS A 385 -23.13 -94.91 -10.35
C LYS A 385 -23.60 -94.22 -11.63
N ASN A 386 -23.79 -92.90 -11.60
CA ASN A 386 -24.23 -92.14 -12.75
C ASN A 386 -23.17 -92.10 -13.87
N ARG A 387 -21.89 -92.02 -13.50
CA ARG A 387 -20.75 -92.12 -14.44
C ARG A 387 -20.68 -93.48 -15.12
N ARG A 388 -20.87 -94.60 -14.40
CA ARG A 388 -20.93 -95.95 -15.00
C ARG A 388 -22.13 -96.12 -15.93
N LEU A 389 -23.28 -95.56 -15.56
CA LEU A 389 -24.48 -95.61 -16.41
C LEU A 389 -24.28 -94.82 -17.72
N LEU A 390 -23.68 -93.63 -17.64
CA LEU A 390 -23.34 -92.81 -18.82
C LEU A 390 -22.32 -93.48 -19.75
N LEU A 391 -21.29 -94.12 -19.20
CA LEU A 391 -20.31 -94.87 -19.99
C LEU A 391 -20.93 -96.09 -20.69
N SER A 392 -21.84 -96.81 -20.01
CA SER A 392 -22.59 -97.93 -20.59
C SER A 392 -23.51 -97.49 -21.73
N ILE A 393 -24.20 -96.35 -21.58
CA ILE A 393 -25.03 -95.77 -22.63
C ILE A 393 -24.17 -95.36 -23.84
N HIS A 394 -23.00 -94.77 -23.59
CA HIS A 394 -22.07 -94.35 -24.63
C HIS A 394 -21.49 -95.54 -25.41
N GLU A 395 -21.08 -96.63 -24.74
CA GLU A 395 -20.62 -97.85 -25.40
C GLU A 395 -21.72 -98.50 -26.27
N CYS A 396 -22.95 -98.51 -25.78
CA CYS A 396 -24.10 -99.03 -26.54
C CYS A 396 -24.34 -98.21 -27.81
N PHE A 397 -24.29 -96.88 -27.70
CA PHE A 397 -24.43 -95.96 -28.82
C PHE A 397 -23.31 -96.15 -29.86
N MET A 398 -22.05 -96.28 -29.42
CA MET A 398 -20.91 -96.52 -30.31
C MET A 398 -20.92 -97.92 -30.96
N SER A 399 -21.53 -98.92 -30.32
CA SER A 399 -21.75 -100.24 -30.91
C SER A 399 -22.85 -100.19 -31.99
N MET A 400 -23.92 -99.44 -31.75
CA MET A 400 -24.99 -99.23 -32.72
C MET A 400 -24.47 -98.46 -33.95
N HIS A 401 -23.68 -97.42 -33.73
CA HIS A 401 -23.09 -96.62 -34.81
C HIS A 401 -22.13 -97.46 -35.69
N ARG A 402 -21.28 -98.29 -35.07
CA ARG A 402 -20.40 -99.22 -35.81
C ARG A 402 -21.18 -100.28 -36.60
N ARG A 403 -22.25 -100.85 -36.03
CA ARG A 403 -23.12 -101.78 -36.76
C ARG A 403 -23.84 -101.13 -37.94
N GLN A 404 -24.17 -99.85 -37.84
CA GLN A 404 -24.76 -99.08 -38.93
C GLN A 404 -23.74 -98.80 -40.05
N GLU A 405 -22.50 -98.44 -39.69
CA GLU A 405 -21.40 -98.26 -40.66
C GLU A 405 -20.99 -99.58 -41.35
N ASP A 406 -21.00 -100.71 -40.63
CA ASP A 406 -20.74 -102.04 -41.18
C ASP A 406 -21.88 -102.52 -42.11
N ALA A 407 -23.14 -102.19 -41.78
CA ALA A 407 -24.29 -102.44 -42.64
C ALA A 407 -24.24 -101.58 -43.90
N GLU A 408 -23.86 -100.31 -43.82
CA GLU A 408 -23.75 -99.42 -44.98
C GLU A 408 -22.56 -99.78 -45.88
N SER A 409 -21.43 -100.19 -45.31
CA SER A 409 -20.24 -100.62 -46.05
C SER A 409 -20.44 -101.98 -46.73
N SER A 410 -21.09 -102.94 -46.08
CA SER A 410 -21.48 -104.22 -46.70
C SER A 410 -22.51 -104.06 -47.82
N THR A 411 -23.45 -103.11 -47.69
CA THR A 411 -24.43 -102.78 -48.74
C THR A 411 -23.77 -102.07 -49.92
N LYS A 412 -22.77 -101.21 -49.68
CA LYS A 412 -21.95 -100.58 -50.73
C LYS A 412 -21.04 -101.58 -51.45
N ARG A 413 -20.48 -102.57 -50.75
CA ARG A 413 -19.67 -103.66 -51.35
C ARG A 413 -20.52 -104.56 -52.26
N LYS A 414 -21.69 -105.02 -51.77
CA LYS A 414 -22.65 -105.80 -52.58
C LYS A 414 -23.17 -105.06 -53.82
N ARG A 415 -23.27 -103.72 -53.78
CA ARG A 415 -23.63 -102.89 -54.95
C ARG A 415 -22.48 -102.67 -55.94
N ARG A 416 -21.23 -102.86 -55.51
CA ARG A 416 -20.03 -102.74 -56.35
C ARG A 416 -19.74 -104.04 -57.09
N ASP A 417 -19.91 -105.18 -56.40
CA ASP A 417 -19.75 -106.54 -56.97
C ASP A 417 -20.91 -106.96 -57.89
N ALA A 418 -22.00 -106.17 -57.96
CA ALA A 418 -23.12 -106.36 -58.89
C ALA A 418 -23.06 -105.43 -60.12
N LYS A 419 -21.96 -104.67 -60.27
CA LYS A 419 -21.72 -103.72 -61.36
C LYS A 419 -20.42 -103.99 -62.15
N GLU A 420 -19.66 -105.01 -61.77
CA GLU A 420 -18.77 -105.80 -62.64
C GLU A 420 -19.54 -107.04 -63.11
#